data_AF-A0AAE5HSJ4-F1
#
_entry.id   AF-A0AAE5HSJ4-F1
#
_cell.length_a   1.000
_cell.length_b   1.000
_cell.length_c   1.000
_cell.angle_alpha   90.00
_cell.angle_beta   90.00
_cell.angle_gamma   90.00
#
_symmetry.space_group_name_H-M   'P 1'
#
loop_
_entity.id
_entity.type
_entity.pdbx_description
1 polymer ?
#
loop_
_entity_poly.entity_id
_entity_poly.type
_entity_poly.pdbx_seq_one_letter_code
_entity_poly.pdbx_strand_id
1 'polypeptide(L)'
;MSLSLQEELQVTLLDLTDDVKVELSELNQRKDNVTKGPDYKLFERGIMHAIIQGKRQMIDTLQNQLQRTETNQDITTLIQNTKQDLTTQLSQLHSEIPSNNTTNQTYYEEGLAVAQLYETQGKYYVIQVISDKIYTIQSEDKL
;
A
#
# COMPACT_ATOMS: atom_id res chain seq x y z
N MET A 1 8.96 24.09 -18.82
CA MET A 1 8.38 24.30 -17.47
C MET A 1 8.50 22.97 -16.77
N SER A 2 9.26 22.89 -15.68
CA SER A 2 9.17 21.73 -14.78
C SER A 2 7.84 21.79 -14.04
N LEU A 3 7.26 20.62 -13.77
CA LEU A 3 6.09 20.51 -12.91
C LEU A 3 6.51 20.87 -11.49
N SER A 4 5.60 21.43 -10.70
CA SER A 4 5.81 21.53 -9.26
C SER A 4 5.86 20.14 -8.63
N LEU A 5 6.53 20.02 -7.48
CA LEU A 5 6.59 18.76 -6.72
C LEU A 5 5.20 18.14 -6.53
N GLN A 6 4.22 18.97 -6.16
CA GLN A 6 2.85 18.52 -5.96
C GLN A 6 2.22 17.94 -7.24
N GLU A 7 2.43 18.58 -8.39
CA GLU A 7 1.92 18.09 -9.68
C GLU A 7 2.60 16.79 -10.09
N GLU A 8 3.92 16.65 -9.90
CA GLU A 8 4.63 15.40 -10.19
C GLU A 8 4.15 14.24 -9.33
N LEU A 9 3.90 14.50 -8.04
CA LEU A 9 3.34 13.49 -7.14
C LEU A 9 1.90 13.13 -7.52
N GLN A 10 1.09 14.09 -7.96
CA GLN A 10 -0.26 13.80 -8.44
C GLN A 10 -0.24 12.91 -9.69
N VAL A 11 0.64 13.19 -10.66
CA VAL A 11 0.82 12.33 -11.84
C VAL A 11 1.23 10.92 -11.41
N THR A 12 2.22 10.81 -10.52
CA THR A 12 2.69 9.51 -10.01
C THR A 12 1.55 8.74 -9.30
N LEU A 13 0.69 9.42 -8.56
CA LEU A 13 -0.48 8.80 -7.92
C LEU A 13 -1.55 8.35 -8.93
N LEU A 14 -1.70 9.05 -10.06
CA LEU A 14 -2.59 8.63 -11.15
C LEU A 14 -2.06 7.36 -11.82
N ASP A 15 -0.77 7.29 -12.10
CA ASP A 15 -0.13 6.09 -12.67
C ASP A 15 -0.33 4.89 -11.74
N LEU A 16 -0.07 5.07 -10.43
CA LEU A 16 -0.32 4.04 -9.42
C LEU A 16 -1.81 3.65 -9.32
N THR A 17 -2.73 4.58 -9.57
CA THR A 17 -4.17 4.28 -9.63
C THR A 17 -4.49 3.36 -10.79
N ASP A 18 -3.87 3.58 -11.94
CA ASP A 18 -4.08 2.74 -13.12
C ASP A 18 -3.46 1.35 -12.95
N ASP A 19 -2.29 1.25 -12.32
CA ASP A 19 -1.70 -0.04 -11.93
C ASP A 19 -2.64 -0.84 -11.03
N VAL A 20 -3.23 -0.21 -10.01
CA VAL A 20 -4.22 -0.84 -9.11
C VAL A 20 -5.44 -1.34 -9.90
N LYS A 21 -5.92 -0.61 -10.91
CA LYS A 21 -7.04 -1.05 -11.76
C LYS A 21 -6.65 -2.28 -12.58
N VAL A 22 -5.42 -2.32 -13.11
CA VAL A 22 -4.89 -3.48 -13.84
C VAL A 22 -4.80 -4.69 -12.92
N GLU A 23 -4.19 -4.56 -11.75
CA GLU A 23 -4.07 -5.64 -10.75
C GLU A 23 -5.45 -6.19 -10.35
N LEU A 24 -6.45 -5.33 -10.13
CA LEU A 24 -7.83 -5.74 -9.85
C LEU A 24 -8.48 -6.49 -11.02
N SER A 25 -8.26 -6.03 -12.25
CA SER A 25 -8.78 -6.66 -13.45
C SER A 25 -8.21 -8.08 -13.60
N GLU A 26 -6.89 -8.22 -13.50
CA GLU A 26 -6.22 -9.52 -13.56
C GLU A 26 -6.70 -10.46 -12.45
N LEU A 27 -6.78 -9.95 -11.22
CA LEU A 27 -7.28 -10.73 -10.10
C LEU A 27 -8.72 -11.19 -10.35
N ASN A 28 -9.58 -10.36 -10.95
CA ASN A 28 -10.94 -10.76 -11.29
C ASN A 28 -11.04 -11.78 -12.43
N GLN A 29 -10.14 -11.72 -13.43
CA GLN A 29 -10.11 -12.69 -14.53
C GLN A 29 -9.69 -14.09 -14.06
N ARG A 30 -8.90 -14.21 -12.99
CA ARG A 30 -8.47 -15.49 -12.41
C ARG A 30 -9.55 -16.23 -11.60
N LYS A 31 -10.81 -15.77 -11.61
CA LYS A 31 -11.91 -16.29 -10.76
C LYS A 31 -12.22 -17.78 -10.94
N ASP A 32 -12.16 -18.30 -12.16
CA ASP A 32 -12.63 -19.66 -12.47
C ASP A 32 -11.77 -20.78 -11.86
N ASN A 33 -10.49 -20.48 -11.55
CA ASN A 33 -9.55 -21.43 -10.96
C ASN A 33 -9.49 -21.40 -9.43
N VAL A 34 -10.18 -20.45 -8.78
CA VAL A 34 -10.09 -20.22 -7.34
C VAL A 34 -11.30 -20.79 -6.59
N THR A 35 -12.51 -20.69 -7.15
CA THR A 35 -13.74 -21.21 -6.51
C THR A 35 -13.92 -22.73 -6.60
N LYS A 36 -13.15 -23.39 -7.48
CA LYS A 36 -13.13 -24.85 -7.66
C LYS A 36 -11.75 -25.46 -7.38
N GLY A 37 -10.78 -24.63 -6.98
CA GLY A 37 -9.42 -25.02 -6.69
C GLY A 37 -9.19 -25.33 -5.21
N PRO A 38 -7.97 -25.76 -4.83
CA PRO A 38 -7.61 -25.99 -3.43
C PRO A 38 -7.69 -24.71 -2.59
N ASP A 39 -8.06 -24.83 -1.32
CA ASP A 39 -8.34 -23.71 -0.40
C ASP A 39 -7.19 -22.70 -0.28
N TYR A 40 -5.94 -23.13 -0.43
CA TYR A 40 -4.80 -22.19 -0.38
C TYR A 40 -4.85 -21.13 -1.49
N LYS A 41 -5.53 -21.39 -2.63
CA LYS A 41 -5.75 -20.39 -3.69
C LYS A 41 -6.74 -19.30 -3.28
N LEU A 42 -7.71 -19.62 -2.41
CA LEU A 42 -8.60 -18.61 -1.82
C LEU A 42 -7.81 -17.72 -0.87
N PHE A 43 -6.91 -18.31 -0.08
CA PHE A 43 -6.03 -17.57 0.81
C PHE A 43 -5.05 -16.66 0.06
N GLU A 44 -4.37 -17.18 -0.97
CA GLU A 44 -3.50 -16.40 -1.87
C GLU A 44 -4.27 -15.23 -2.52
N ARG A 45 -5.49 -15.48 -3.00
CA ARG A 45 -6.37 -14.43 -3.52
C ARG A 45 -6.70 -13.39 -2.45
N GLY A 46 -6.97 -13.80 -1.22
CA GLY A 46 -7.24 -12.90 -0.09
C GLY A 46 -6.07 -11.98 0.20
N ILE A 47 -4.85 -12.52 0.21
CA ILE A 47 -3.61 -11.75 0.35
C ILE A 47 -3.48 -10.70 -0.78
N MET A 48 -3.66 -11.12 -2.04
CA MET A 48 -3.59 -10.20 -3.18
C MET A 48 -4.63 -9.08 -3.07
N HIS A 49 -5.87 -9.41 -2.67
CA HIS A 49 -6.91 -8.41 -2.42
C HIS A 49 -6.50 -7.43 -1.31
N ALA A 50 -5.95 -7.91 -0.20
CA ALA A 50 -5.52 -7.07 0.90
C ALA A 50 -4.42 -6.08 0.45
N ILE A 51 -3.40 -6.54 -0.28
CA ILE A 51 -2.34 -5.67 -0.82
C ILE A 51 -2.93 -4.59 -1.72
N ILE A 52 -3.77 -4.98 -2.68
CA ILE A 52 -4.39 -4.05 -3.64
C ILE A 52 -5.27 -3.02 -2.92
N GLN A 53 -6.06 -3.44 -1.93
CA GLN A 53 -6.86 -2.54 -1.10
C GLN A 53 -5.98 -1.55 -0.35
N GLY A 54 -4.87 -2.02 0.24
CA GLY A 54 -3.90 -1.17 0.91
C GLY A 54 -3.31 -0.10 -0.01
N LYS A 55 -2.88 -0.49 -1.21
CA LYS A 55 -2.38 0.45 -2.23
C LYS A 55 -3.44 1.51 -2.54
N ARG A 56 -4.66 1.09 -2.88
CA ARG A 56 -5.77 1.98 -3.22
C ARG A 56 -6.07 2.98 -2.10
N GLN A 57 -6.21 2.50 -0.86
CA GLN A 57 -6.49 3.36 0.28
C GLN A 57 -5.40 4.42 0.47
N MET A 58 -4.12 4.03 0.37
CA MET A 58 -3.03 4.99 0.53
C MET A 58 -3.00 6.02 -0.60
N ILE A 59 -3.23 5.60 -1.84
CA ILE A 59 -3.35 6.52 -2.98
C ILE A 59 -4.45 7.55 -2.72
N ASP A 60 -5.65 7.10 -2.33
CA ASP A 60 -6.79 7.97 -2.02
C ASP A 60 -6.44 8.93 -0.86
N THR A 61 -5.79 8.43 0.20
CA THR A 61 -5.35 9.25 1.33
C THR A 61 -4.36 10.33 0.90
N LEU A 62 -3.33 9.98 0.12
CA LEU A 62 -2.31 10.93 -0.34
C LEU A 62 -2.89 11.95 -1.31
N GLN A 63 -3.76 11.56 -2.25
CA GLN A 63 -4.43 12.50 -3.15
C GLN A 63 -5.20 13.56 -2.36
N ASN A 64 -5.96 13.15 -1.34
CA ASN A 64 -6.70 14.08 -0.49
C ASN A 64 -5.80 14.97 0.37
N GLN A 65 -4.70 14.44 0.90
CA GLN A 65 -3.79 15.20 1.76
C GLN A 65 -2.91 16.17 0.96
N LEU A 66 -2.42 15.77 -0.22
CA LEU A 66 -1.62 16.63 -1.10
C LEU A 66 -2.42 17.83 -1.58
N GLN A 67 -3.73 17.68 -1.84
CA GLN A 67 -4.60 18.82 -2.20
C GLN A 67 -4.72 19.87 -1.09
N ARG A 68 -4.47 19.50 0.17
CA ARG A 68 -4.58 20.38 1.34
C ARG A 68 -3.23 20.92 1.81
N THR A 69 -2.15 20.48 1.18
CA THR A 69 -0.79 20.83 1.60
C THR A 69 -0.27 21.97 0.74
N GLU A 70 0.24 23.03 1.37
CA GLU A 70 0.60 24.27 0.67
C GLU A 70 2.09 24.36 0.32
N THR A 71 2.96 23.64 1.02
CA THR A 71 4.41 23.74 0.84
C THR A 71 5.09 22.41 0.57
N ASN A 72 6.18 22.43 -0.21
CA ASN A 72 7.00 21.24 -0.49
C ASN A 72 7.58 20.61 0.79
N GLN A 73 7.86 21.43 1.81
CA GLN A 73 8.37 20.97 3.09
C GLN A 73 7.30 20.17 3.85
N ASP A 74 6.06 20.64 3.86
CA ASP A 74 4.94 19.95 4.50
C ASP A 74 4.64 18.62 3.78
N ILE A 75 4.72 18.60 2.45
CA ILE A 75 4.60 17.36 1.65
C ILE A 75 5.67 16.36 2.07
N THR A 76 6.93 16.79 2.13
CA THR A 76 8.04 15.91 2.51
C THR A 76 7.85 15.36 3.93
N THR A 77 7.42 16.21 4.86
CA THR A 77 7.17 15.84 6.27
C THR A 77 6.02 14.85 6.38
N LEU A 78 4.92 15.05 5.64
CA LEU A 78 3.78 14.15 5.59
C LEU A 78 4.20 12.74 5.16
N ILE A 79 4.96 12.64 4.07
CA ILE A 79 5.40 11.34 3.53
C ILE A 79 6.36 10.64 4.50
N GLN A 80 7.30 11.37 5.10
CA GLN A 80 8.22 10.81 6.09
C GLN A 80 7.50 10.27 7.33
N ASN A 81 6.57 11.04 7.90
CA ASN A 81 5.81 10.61 9.06
C ASN A 81 4.96 9.38 8.73
N THR A 82 4.27 9.39 7.59
CA THR A 82 3.46 8.25 7.16
C THR A 82 4.31 7.00 6.93
N LYS A 83 5.51 7.13 6.36
CA LYS A 83 6.47 6.03 6.21
C LYS A 83 6.89 5.45 7.57
N GLN A 84 7.15 6.30 8.56
CA GLN A 84 7.54 5.87 9.90
C GLN A 84 6.38 5.15 10.62
N ASP A 85 5.17 5.68 10.52
CA ASP A 85 3.97 5.08 11.12
C ASP A 85 3.71 3.69 10.53
N LEU A 86 3.75 3.56 9.22
CA LEU A 86 3.58 2.27 8.55
C LEU A 86 4.70 1.27 8.90
N THR A 87 5.95 1.73 9.01
CA THR A 87 7.06 0.87 9.44
C THR A 87 6.83 0.31 10.85
N THR A 88 6.28 1.15 11.73
CA THR A 88 5.93 0.76 13.10
C THR A 88 4.78 -0.25 13.11
N GLN A 89 3.70 0.02 12.36
CA GLN A 89 2.55 -0.89 12.22
C GLN A 89 2.97 -2.24 11.64
N LEU A 90 3.80 -2.26 10.60
CA LEU A 90 4.34 -3.49 10.03
C LEU A 90 5.12 -4.29 11.07
N SER A 91 5.98 -3.62 11.85
CA SER A 91 6.78 -4.29 12.88
C SER A 91 5.90 -4.93 13.97
N GLN A 92 4.83 -4.24 14.37
CA GLN A 92 3.84 -4.76 15.32
C GLN A 92 3.10 -5.98 14.76
N LEU A 93 2.57 -5.88 13.54
CA LEU A 93 1.83 -6.97 12.89
C LEU A 93 2.68 -8.23 12.69
N HIS A 94 3.99 -8.09 12.40
CA HIS A 94 4.89 -9.25 12.35
C HIS A 94 5.08 -9.94 13.71
N SER A 95 5.00 -9.20 14.82
CA SER A 95 5.09 -9.75 16.17
C SER A 95 3.78 -10.41 16.65
N GLU A 96 2.65 -10.02 16.06
CA GLU A 96 1.29 -10.47 16.42
C GLU A 96 0.83 -11.73 15.70
N ILE A 97 1.61 -12.26 14.75
CA ILE A 97 1.33 -13.55 14.09
C ILE A 97 2.11 -14.64 14.85
N PRO A 98 1.52 -15.29 15.88
CA PRO A 98 2.14 -16.38 16.60
C PRO A 98 2.37 -17.61 15.71
N SER A 99 3.46 -18.34 15.98
CA SER A 99 3.85 -19.53 15.21
C SER A 99 3.13 -20.82 15.65
N ASN A 100 2.47 -20.82 16.83
CA ASN A 100 2.07 -22.05 17.50
C ASN A 100 0.73 -21.90 18.25
N ASN A 101 -0.42 -22.01 17.57
CA ASN A 101 -1.73 -22.03 18.25
C ASN A 101 -2.59 -23.23 17.87
N THR A 102 -3.37 -23.71 18.84
CA THR A 102 -4.14 -24.96 18.75
C THR A 102 -5.66 -24.76 18.91
N THR A 103 -6.15 -23.53 18.85
CA THR A 103 -7.58 -23.18 19.08
C THR A 103 -8.20 -22.40 17.93
N ASN A 104 -9.47 -22.70 17.61
CA ASN A 104 -10.19 -22.12 16.46
C ASN A 104 -10.36 -20.59 16.50
N GLN A 105 -10.56 -20.01 17.68
CA GLN A 105 -10.63 -18.54 17.87
C GLN A 105 -9.35 -17.86 17.39
N THR A 106 -8.21 -18.49 17.65
CA THR A 106 -6.88 -17.94 17.36
C THR A 106 -6.57 -17.96 15.87
N TYR A 107 -7.07 -18.94 15.12
CA TYR A 107 -6.94 -18.96 13.66
C TYR A 107 -7.67 -17.81 12.96
N TYR A 108 -8.81 -17.36 13.50
CA TYR A 108 -9.52 -16.20 12.95
C TYR A 108 -8.76 -14.89 13.20
N GLU A 109 -8.27 -14.69 14.43
CA GLU A 109 -7.47 -13.52 14.82
C GLU A 109 -6.15 -13.47 14.04
N GLU A 110 -5.47 -14.60 13.86
CA GLU A 110 -4.30 -14.74 12.99
C GLU A 110 -4.62 -14.39 11.53
N GLY A 111 -5.74 -14.89 11.01
CA GLY A 111 -6.19 -14.56 9.66
C GLY A 111 -6.43 -13.06 9.46
N LEU A 112 -6.98 -12.39 10.48
CA LEU A 112 -7.18 -10.94 10.46
C LEU A 112 -5.85 -10.18 10.53
N ALA A 113 -4.93 -10.58 11.40
CA ALA A 113 -3.59 -9.99 11.50
C ALA A 113 -2.82 -10.15 10.18
N VAL A 114 -2.92 -11.30 9.53
CA VAL A 114 -2.34 -11.54 8.20
C VAL A 114 -2.96 -10.62 7.14
N ALA A 115 -4.28 -10.47 7.13
CA ALA A 115 -4.94 -9.56 6.19
C ALA A 115 -4.48 -8.11 6.42
N GLN A 116 -4.41 -7.66 7.67
CA GLN A 116 -3.91 -6.33 8.05
C GLN A 116 -2.44 -6.14 7.67
N LEU A 117 -1.61 -7.17 7.84
CA LEU A 117 -0.20 -7.14 7.44
C LEU A 117 -0.07 -6.83 5.95
N TYR A 118 -0.76 -7.60 5.10
CA TYR A 118 -0.68 -7.44 3.66
C TYR A 118 -1.34 -6.15 3.16
N GLU A 119 -2.41 -5.69 3.80
CA GLU A 119 -2.97 -4.36 3.55
C GLU A 119 -1.96 -3.25 3.88
N THR A 120 -1.30 -3.35 5.03
CA THR A 120 -0.28 -2.38 5.46
C THR A 120 0.94 -2.40 4.54
N GLN A 121 1.34 -3.56 4.03
CA GLN A 121 2.38 -3.68 3.01
C GLN A 121 1.98 -2.97 1.71
N GLY A 122 0.72 -3.09 1.28
CA GLY A 122 0.19 -2.36 0.14
C GLY A 122 0.27 -0.84 0.32
N LYS A 123 -0.11 -0.34 1.51
CA LYS A 123 0.03 1.09 1.87
C LYS A 123 1.49 1.53 1.84
N TYR A 124 2.38 0.71 2.41
CA TYR A 124 3.81 1.01 2.48
C TYR A 124 4.47 1.07 1.11
N TYR A 125 4.09 0.18 0.19
CA TYR A 125 4.57 0.20 -1.19
C TYR A 125 4.34 1.56 -1.86
N VAL A 126 3.11 2.10 -1.77
CA VAL A 126 2.77 3.41 -2.34
C VAL A 126 3.65 4.51 -1.74
N ILE A 127 3.84 4.49 -0.42
CA ILE A 127 4.68 5.47 0.28
C ILE A 127 6.15 5.36 -0.13
N GLN A 128 6.68 4.16 -0.40
CA GLN A 128 8.03 4.01 -0.93
C GLN A 128 8.16 4.65 -2.31
N VAL A 129 7.26 4.33 -3.25
CA VAL A 129 7.29 4.89 -4.60
C VAL A 129 7.25 6.43 -4.56
N ILE A 130 6.38 7.00 -3.73
CA ILE A 130 6.29 8.45 -3.56
C ILE A 130 7.55 9.02 -2.91
N SER A 131 8.10 8.36 -1.89
CA SER A 131 9.36 8.78 -1.26
C SER A 131 10.50 8.82 -2.27
N ASP A 132 10.64 7.77 -3.08
CA ASP A 132 11.69 7.64 -4.09
C ASP A 132 11.53 8.70 -5.20
N LYS A 133 10.29 9.02 -5.58
CA LYS A 133 10.00 10.09 -6.52
C LYS A 133 10.41 11.46 -5.97
N ILE A 134 10.12 11.75 -4.69
CA ILE A 134 10.57 12.98 -4.03
C ILE A 134 12.10 13.06 -4.05
N TYR A 135 12.80 11.99 -3.68
CA TYR A 135 14.26 11.94 -3.71
C TYR A 135 14.83 12.19 -5.10
N THR A 136 14.21 11.63 -6.14
CA THR A 136 14.61 11.81 -7.54
C THR A 136 14.50 13.28 -7.94
N ILE A 137 13.34 13.91 -7.73
CA ILE A 137 13.11 15.33 -8.08
C ILE A 137 14.10 16.24 -7.34
N GLN A 138 14.28 16.04 -6.03
CA GLN A 138 15.20 16.84 -5.22
C GLN A 138 16.67 16.66 -5.61
N SER A 139 17.03 15.54 -6.25
CA SER A 139 18.38 15.31 -6.74
C SER A 139 18.62 15.97 -8.10
N GLU A 140 17.58 16.04 -8.94
CA GLU A 140 17.62 16.70 -10.25
C GLU A 140 17.65 18.23 -10.11
N ASP A 141 16.91 18.81 -9.15
CA ASP A 141 16.92 20.25 -8.87
C ASP A 141 18.25 20.80 -8.30
N LYS A 142 19.17 19.93 -7.88
CA LYS A 142 20.49 20.30 -7.34
C LYS A 142 21.60 20.35 -8.40
N LEU A 143 21.32 19.97 -9.64
CA LEU A 143 22.23 19.98 -10.79
C LEU A 143 22.01 21.22 -11.68
#